data_AF-A0A1F7Q8E1-F1
#
_entry.id   AF-A0A1F7Q8E1-F1
#
_cell.length_a   1.000
_cell.length_b   1.000
_cell.length_c   1.000
_cell.angle_alpha   90.00
_cell.angle_beta   90.00
_cell.angle_gamma   90.00
#
_symmetry.space_group_name_H-M   'P 1'
#
loop_
_entity.id
_entity.type
_entity.pdbx_description
1 polymer ?
#
loop_
_entity_poly.entity_id
_entity_poly.type
_entity_poly.pdbx_seq_one_letter_code
_entity_poly.pdbx_strand_id
1 'polypeptide(L)'
;MASCRSRPLLAAALLAAALVPAPARAGAAALALPAGIPPAERTQLLALARDASVSARAESEPFVARREVFEFLLDHPEFATHVTRALRLARYRIWRDAEGLWLDDGWGAVGRFRVVHAADGARVMYARGRYQPRILPSIHGQAVVVLEYATTPAPEGRARITTSVTGFLKLDSRVLELVGKLAGPLARAKAEKEAASLVKVFVRVSRAIEEDPAAVHARVRQREGVPPRDLEAFRRLLDLR
;
A
#
# COMPACT_ATOMS: atom_id res chain seq x y z
N MET A 1 25.66 -12.03 -20.32
CA MET A 1 24.55 -12.26 -19.35
C MET A 1 24.72 -11.31 -18.18
N ALA A 2 23.74 -10.47 -17.83
CA ALA A 2 23.81 -9.55 -16.71
C ALA A 2 22.64 -9.78 -15.75
N SER A 3 22.91 -10.25 -14.52
CA SER A 3 21.86 -10.56 -13.54
C SER A 3 21.41 -9.31 -12.79
N CYS A 4 20.50 -8.54 -13.39
CA CYS A 4 19.87 -7.41 -12.71
C CYS A 4 19.00 -7.92 -11.55
N ARG A 5 19.56 -7.94 -10.33
CA ARG A 5 18.91 -8.41 -9.09
C ARG A 5 17.81 -7.45 -8.65
N SER A 6 16.65 -7.52 -9.30
CA SER A 6 15.44 -6.82 -8.85
C SER A 6 15.09 -7.24 -7.42
N ARG A 7 15.04 -6.27 -6.50
CA ARG A 7 14.66 -6.44 -5.09
C ARG A 7 13.26 -5.84 -4.89
N PRO A 8 12.17 -6.64 -4.99
CA PRO A 8 10.79 -6.16 -5.00
C PRO A 8 10.21 -6.11 -3.57
N LEU A 9 9.79 -4.93 -3.15
CA LEU A 9 9.51 -4.58 -1.75
C LEU A 9 8.23 -3.73 -1.68
N LEU A 10 7.06 -4.39 -1.71
CA LEU A 10 5.84 -3.74 -2.24
C LEU A 10 4.49 -4.10 -1.59
N ALA A 11 4.53 -4.79 -0.45
CA ALA A 11 3.39 -4.96 0.47
C ALA A 11 3.85 -5.19 1.91
N ALA A 12 5.10 -5.63 2.05
CA ALA A 12 5.85 -5.74 3.30
C ALA A 12 5.90 -4.43 4.11
N ALA A 13 5.64 -3.29 3.46
CA ALA A 13 5.99 -1.93 3.87
C ALA A 13 5.85 -1.60 5.36
N LEU A 14 4.65 -1.86 5.91
CA LEU A 14 4.26 -1.44 7.25
C LEU A 14 4.08 -2.62 8.21
N LEU A 15 4.66 -3.79 7.91
CA LEU A 15 4.75 -4.94 8.82
C LEU A 15 6.16 -5.55 8.86
N ALA A 16 6.92 -5.48 7.77
CA ALA A 16 8.30 -5.98 7.66
C ALA A 16 9.39 -4.93 7.97
N ALA A 17 9.01 -3.74 8.45
CA ALA A 17 9.96 -2.71 8.88
C ALA A 17 10.71 -3.04 10.19
N ALA A 18 10.29 -4.12 10.88
CA ALA A 18 10.58 -4.38 12.29
C ALA A 18 11.80 -5.27 12.59
N LEU A 19 12.61 -5.64 11.58
CA LEU A 19 13.51 -6.81 11.68
C LEU A 19 15.01 -6.54 11.45
N VAL A 20 15.46 -5.34 11.80
CA VAL A 20 16.87 -5.04 12.13
C VAL A 20 16.85 -4.13 13.38
N PRO A 21 17.61 -4.43 14.45
CA PRO A 21 17.09 -4.09 15.79
C PRO A 21 17.39 -2.66 16.31
N ALA A 22 16.34 -1.81 16.43
CA ALA A 22 16.00 -0.88 17.54
C ALA A 22 15.16 0.41 17.11
N PRO A 23 15.13 1.64 17.73
CA PRO A 23 13.89 2.41 17.86
C PRO A 23 13.92 3.90 17.40
N ALA A 24 12.98 4.67 17.98
CA ALA A 24 12.86 6.12 18.17
C ALA A 24 14.16 6.95 18.41
N ARG A 25 14.19 8.28 18.19
CA ARG A 25 13.11 9.19 17.73
C ARG A 25 13.66 10.47 17.07
N ALA A 26 13.02 10.90 16.00
CA ALA A 26 12.98 12.30 15.52
C ALA A 26 11.77 12.47 14.58
N GLY A 27 11.04 13.58 14.70
CA GLY A 27 9.96 14.01 13.77
C GLY A 27 9.00 12.92 13.29
N ALA A 28 7.99 12.58 14.10
CA ALA A 28 6.86 11.77 13.64
C ALA A 28 5.91 12.65 12.80
N ALA A 29 5.39 12.12 11.69
CA ALA A 29 4.34 12.80 10.94
C ALA A 29 3.05 12.87 11.78
N ALA A 30 2.31 13.96 11.70
CA ALA A 30 0.97 14.01 12.29
C ALA A 30 -0.01 13.19 11.43
N LEU A 31 -0.81 12.32 12.05
CA LEU A 31 -1.86 11.59 11.33
C LEU A 31 -3.06 12.52 11.07
N ALA A 32 -3.13 13.07 9.86
CA ALA A 32 -4.34 13.69 9.34
C ALA A 32 -5.40 12.62 9.01
N LEU A 33 -6.67 12.90 9.27
CA LEU A 33 -7.80 11.98 9.02
C LEU A 33 -9.00 12.74 8.44
N PRO A 34 -9.51 12.37 7.25
CA PRO A 34 -10.68 12.98 6.62
C PRO A 34 -11.89 13.12 7.55
N ALA A 35 -12.68 14.17 7.38
CA ALA A 35 -13.79 14.52 8.28
C ALA A 35 -14.83 13.39 8.44
N GLY A 36 -15.12 12.66 7.37
CA GLY A 36 -16.10 11.57 7.35
C GLY A 36 -15.75 10.30 8.14
N ILE A 37 -14.59 10.22 8.81
CA ILE A 37 -14.26 9.08 9.68
C ILE A 37 -15.01 9.18 11.02
N PRO A 38 -15.80 8.15 11.43
CA PRO A 38 -16.56 8.15 12.68
C PRO A 38 -15.70 8.45 13.93
N PRO A 39 -16.23 9.16 14.95
CA PRO A 39 -15.43 9.60 16.11
C PRO A 39 -14.73 8.48 16.87
N ALA A 40 -15.36 7.31 17.03
CA ALA A 40 -14.76 6.16 17.69
C ALA A 40 -13.56 5.60 16.91
N GLU A 41 -13.70 5.47 15.59
CA GLU A 41 -12.62 4.99 14.72
C GLU A 41 -11.48 6.01 14.64
N ARG A 42 -11.81 7.30 14.45
CA ARG A 42 -10.85 8.41 14.51
C ARG A 42 -10.00 8.35 15.78
N THR A 43 -10.64 8.18 16.93
CA THR A 43 -9.95 8.05 18.23
C THR A 43 -9.02 6.85 18.27
N GLN A 44 -9.45 5.69 17.77
CA GLN A 44 -8.62 4.48 17.69
C GLN A 44 -7.40 4.66 16.77
N LEU A 45 -7.58 5.25 15.59
CA LEU A 45 -6.52 5.47 14.61
C LEU A 45 -5.48 6.49 15.12
N LEU A 46 -5.93 7.61 15.71
CA LEU A 46 -5.05 8.61 16.31
C LEU A 46 -4.26 8.05 17.51
N ALA A 47 -4.89 7.22 18.35
CA ALA A 47 -4.21 6.54 19.44
C ALA A 47 -3.10 5.60 18.94
N LEU A 48 -3.39 4.80 17.90
CA LEU A 48 -2.38 3.92 17.28
C LEU A 48 -1.21 4.73 16.69
N ALA A 49 -1.48 5.82 15.97
CA ALA A 49 -0.45 6.63 15.34
C ALA A 49 0.44 7.40 16.34
N ARG A 50 -0.13 7.92 17.42
CA ARG A 50 0.62 8.52 18.55
C ARG A 50 1.54 7.49 19.21
N ASP A 51 1.03 6.27 19.39
CA ASP A 51 1.74 5.15 20.01
C ASP A 51 2.64 4.39 19.01
N ALA A 52 2.81 4.87 17.77
CA ALA A 52 3.50 4.14 16.72
C ALA A 52 5.00 3.96 17.03
N SER A 53 5.49 2.75 16.75
CA SER A 53 6.89 2.37 16.85
C SER A 53 7.71 2.90 15.67
N VAL A 54 7.11 2.95 14.48
CA VAL A 54 7.69 3.47 13.24
C VAL A 54 6.61 4.25 12.48
N SER A 55 6.99 5.37 11.87
CA SER A 55 6.16 6.10 10.90
C SER A 55 6.99 6.48 9.68
N ALA A 56 6.36 6.53 8.50
CA ALA A 56 6.98 6.95 7.25
C ALA A 56 5.99 7.71 6.36
N ARG A 57 6.51 8.59 5.51
CA ARG A 57 5.76 9.23 4.41
C ARG A 57 6.58 9.16 3.12
N ALA A 58 5.90 9.05 2.00
CA ALA A 58 6.47 9.25 0.66
C ALA A 58 5.43 9.90 -0.26
N GLU A 59 5.91 10.60 -1.29
CA GLU A 59 5.08 11.35 -2.24
C GLU A 59 5.55 11.07 -3.68
N SER A 60 4.62 11.10 -4.65
CA SER A 60 4.96 10.89 -6.06
C SER A 60 5.38 12.19 -6.73
N GLU A 61 6.28 12.08 -7.71
CA GLU A 61 6.24 12.99 -8.85
C GLU A 61 4.83 12.98 -9.47
N PRO A 62 4.28 14.13 -9.92
CA PRO A 62 2.99 14.14 -10.57
C PRO A 62 2.99 13.33 -11.87
N PHE A 63 1.97 12.50 -12.09
CA PHE A 63 1.82 11.65 -13.28
C PHE A 63 0.47 11.87 -13.96
N VAL A 64 0.37 11.58 -15.26
CA VAL A 64 -0.91 11.64 -15.99
C VAL A 64 -1.56 10.25 -15.96
N ALA A 65 -2.88 10.21 -15.76
CA ALA A 65 -3.68 8.98 -15.74
C ALA A 65 -5.17 9.28 -16.01
N ARG A 66 -5.93 8.27 -16.44
CA ARG A 66 -7.40 8.24 -16.24
C ARG A 66 -7.68 8.23 -14.73
N ARG A 67 -8.44 9.22 -14.24
CA ARG A 67 -8.74 9.35 -12.81
C ARG A 67 -9.55 8.16 -12.31
N GLU A 68 -10.55 7.78 -13.08
CA GLU A 68 -11.58 6.80 -12.77
C GLU A 68 -10.97 5.40 -12.66
N VAL A 69 -9.99 5.09 -13.52
CA VAL A 69 -9.17 3.86 -13.42
C VAL A 69 -8.29 3.88 -12.18
N PHE A 70 -7.65 5.01 -11.88
CA PHE A 70 -6.81 5.12 -10.68
C PHE A 70 -7.63 4.92 -9.40
N GLU A 71 -8.77 5.60 -9.26
CA GLU A 71 -9.68 5.46 -8.12
C GLU A 71 -10.25 4.04 -8.02
N PHE A 72 -10.71 3.46 -9.14
CA PHE A 72 -11.17 2.06 -9.20
C PHE A 72 -10.13 1.07 -8.67
N LEU A 73 -8.85 1.23 -9.03
CA LEU A 73 -7.77 0.35 -8.53
C LEU A 73 -7.43 0.57 -7.05
N LEU A 74 -7.74 1.74 -6.46
CA LEU A 74 -7.64 1.93 -5.01
C LEU A 74 -8.81 1.25 -4.27
N ASP A 75 -10.00 1.29 -4.84
CA ASP A 75 -11.22 0.74 -4.23
C ASP A 75 -11.38 -0.77 -4.41
N HIS A 76 -10.72 -1.36 -5.43
CA HIS A 76 -10.70 -2.79 -5.72
C HIS A 76 -9.28 -3.37 -5.50
N PRO A 77 -8.74 -3.37 -4.26
CA PRO A 77 -7.34 -3.74 -4.00
C PRO A 77 -7.02 -5.21 -4.32
N GLU A 78 -8.05 -6.07 -4.30
CA GLU A 78 -8.00 -7.44 -4.80
C GLU A 78 -7.67 -7.44 -6.30
N PHE A 79 -8.49 -6.80 -7.13
CA PHE A 79 -8.21 -6.62 -8.55
C PHE A 79 -6.88 -5.88 -8.82
N ALA A 80 -6.48 -4.93 -7.98
CA ALA A 80 -5.19 -4.26 -8.11
C ALA A 80 -3.98 -5.21 -7.88
N THR A 81 -4.11 -6.29 -7.11
CA THR A 81 -3.08 -7.35 -7.10
C THR A 81 -3.08 -8.15 -8.42
N HIS A 82 -4.21 -8.23 -9.12
CA HIS A 82 -4.28 -8.80 -10.47
C HIS A 82 -3.54 -7.93 -11.51
N VAL A 83 -3.71 -6.61 -11.48
CA VAL A 83 -2.95 -5.67 -12.33
C VAL A 83 -1.45 -5.65 -12.00
N THR A 84 -1.07 -5.41 -10.74
CA THR A 84 0.34 -5.16 -10.37
C THR A 84 1.28 -6.34 -10.62
N ARG A 85 0.84 -7.60 -10.43
CA ARG A 85 1.68 -8.76 -10.78
C ARG A 85 1.60 -9.14 -12.27
N ALA A 86 0.53 -8.78 -13.00
CA ALA A 86 0.47 -8.94 -14.47
C ALA A 86 1.54 -8.06 -15.14
N LEU A 87 1.70 -6.83 -14.65
CA LEU A 87 2.78 -5.91 -15.04
C LEU A 87 4.15 -6.27 -14.43
N ARG A 88 4.24 -7.35 -13.64
CA ARG A 88 5.44 -7.77 -12.87
C ARG A 88 6.03 -6.69 -11.96
N LEU A 89 5.24 -5.68 -11.60
CA LEU A 89 5.65 -4.57 -10.75
C LEU A 89 5.70 -4.97 -9.27
N ALA A 90 4.76 -5.83 -8.83
CA ALA A 90 4.71 -6.34 -7.47
C ALA A 90 4.54 -7.87 -7.41
N ARG A 91 4.82 -8.45 -6.24
CA ARG A 91 4.73 -9.89 -5.95
C ARG A 91 3.69 -10.28 -4.88
N TYR A 92 3.07 -9.29 -4.23
CA TYR A 92 2.12 -9.52 -3.14
C TYR A 92 0.84 -10.20 -3.62
N ARG A 93 -0.03 -10.61 -2.70
CA ARG A 93 -1.41 -11.02 -2.95
C ARG A 93 -2.34 -10.27 -2.02
N ILE A 94 -3.49 -9.87 -2.54
CA ILE A 94 -4.65 -9.39 -1.78
C ILE A 94 -5.83 -10.27 -2.17
N TRP A 95 -6.60 -10.73 -1.19
CA TRP A 95 -7.80 -11.54 -1.37
C TRP A 95 -8.77 -11.26 -0.22
N ARG A 96 -10.01 -11.72 -0.34
CA ARG A 96 -11.04 -11.62 0.69
C ARG A 96 -11.57 -12.99 1.12
N ASP A 97 -11.87 -13.10 2.40
CA ASP A 97 -12.70 -14.16 2.99
C ASP A 97 -13.85 -13.53 3.81
N ALA A 98 -14.56 -14.33 4.62
CA ALA A 98 -15.65 -13.82 5.45
C ALA A 98 -15.16 -12.83 6.52
N GLU A 99 -13.88 -12.93 6.89
CA GLU A 99 -13.21 -12.16 7.93
C GLU A 99 -12.60 -10.83 7.44
N GLY A 100 -12.59 -10.58 6.12
CA GLY A 100 -12.21 -9.31 5.52
C GLY A 100 -11.14 -9.42 4.43
N LEU A 101 -10.40 -8.32 4.19
CA LEU A 101 -9.29 -8.31 3.24
C LEU A 101 -8.01 -8.82 3.90
N TRP A 102 -7.27 -9.66 3.19
CA TRP A 102 -5.96 -10.15 3.55
C TRP A 102 -4.86 -9.62 2.63
N LEU A 103 -3.63 -9.66 3.13
CA LEU A 103 -2.41 -9.28 2.44
C LEU A 103 -1.32 -10.32 2.74
N ASP A 104 -0.64 -10.79 1.70
CA ASP A 104 0.59 -11.59 1.74
C ASP A 104 1.65 -10.87 0.90
N ASP A 105 2.79 -10.52 1.49
CA ASP A 105 3.86 -9.79 0.81
C ASP A 105 4.78 -10.64 -0.08
N GLY A 106 4.69 -11.98 0.04
CA GLY A 106 5.59 -12.93 -0.63
C GLY A 106 7.00 -13.02 -0.02
N TRP A 107 7.22 -12.43 1.17
CA TRP A 107 8.48 -12.42 1.92
C TRP A 107 8.34 -12.89 3.37
N GLY A 108 7.11 -12.95 3.90
CA GLY A 108 6.78 -13.53 5.20
C GLY A 108 5.84 -12.67 6.06
N ALA A 109 5.46 -11.48 5.61
CA ALA A 109 4.45 -10.66 6.27
C ALA A 109 3.05 -10.99 5.73
N VAL A 110 2.19 -11.45 6.64
CA VAL A 110 0.79 -11.79 6.36
C VAL A 110 -0.10 -11.09 7.38
N GLY A 111 -1.17 -10.44 6.91
CA GLY A 111 -2.10 -9.73 7.77
C GLY A 111 -3.47 -9.52 7.14
N ARG A 112 -4.42 -9.09 7.97
CA ARG A 112 -5.72 -8.57 7.53
C ARG A 112 -5.70 -7.06 7.54
N PHE A 113 -6.44 -6.45 6.63
CA PHE A 113 -6.72 -5.03 6.65
C PHE A 113 -8.19 -4.75 6.32
N ARG A 114 -8.61 -3.51 6.55
CA ARG A 114 -9.88 -2.97 6.10
C ARG A 114 -9.68 -1.56 5.62
N VAL A 115 -10.45 -1.15 4.62
CA VAL A 115 -10.65 0.26 4.31
C VAL A 115 -11.55 0.84 5.39
N VAL A 116 -11.13 1.94 6.00
CA VAL A 116 -11.87 2.71 7.01
C VAL A 116 -12.56 3.91 6.36
N HIS A 117 -11.99 4.45 5.29
CA HIS A 117 -12.54 5.57 4.54
C HIS A 117 -12.12 5.52 3.07
N ALA A 118 -13.06 5.79 2.18
CA ALA A 118 -12.85 5.92 0.75
C ALA A 118 -13.77 6.99 0.13
N ALA A 119 -13.28 8.24 0.10
CA ALA A 119 -13.90 9.38 -0.55
C ALA A 119 -12.83 10.46 -0.82
N ASP A 120 -13.22 11.59 -1.41
CA ASP A 120 -12.58 12.91 -1.23
C ASP A 120 -11.04 12.98 -1.38
N GLY A 121 -10.47 12.26 -2.34
CA GLY A 121 -9.01 12.23 -2.55
C GLY A 121 -8.22 11.44 -1.48
N ALA A 122 -8.89 10.66 -0.64
CA ALA A 122 -8.26 9.93 0.46
C ALA A 122 -8.68 8.45 0.52
N ARG A 123 -7.75 7.58 0.93
CA ARG A 123 -8.01 6.20 1.34
C ARG A 123 -7.33 5.93 2.67
N VAL A 124 -8.11 5.69 3.72
CA VAL A 124 -7.58 5.32 5.04
C VAL A 124 -7.80 3.83 5.26
N MET A 125 -6.73 3.12 5.63
CA MET A 125 -6.72 1.68 5.85
C MET A 125 -6.20 1.37 7.26
N TYR A 126 -6.81 0.38 7.91
CA TYR A 126 -6.35 -0.17 9.19
C TYR A 126 -5.98 -1.63 8.99
N ALA A 127 -4.79 -2.03 9.45
CA ALA A 127 -4.25 -3.37 9.30
C ALA A 127 -3.82 -3.98 10.64
N ARG A 128 -3.89 -5.31 10.72
CA ARG A 128 -3.28 -6.14 11.78
C ARG A 128 -2.64 -7.36 11.12
N GLY A 129 -1.39 -7.64 11.46
CA GLY A 129 -0.68 -8.77 10.87
C GLY A 129 0.52 -9.22 11.66
N ARG A 130 1.24 -10.18 11.08
CA ARG A 130 2.49 -10.70 11.59
C ARG A 130 3.53 -10.82 10.48
N TYR A 131 4.80 -10.62 10.82
CA TYR A 131 5.94 -10.96 9.99
C TYR A 131 6.66 -12.16 10.60
N GLN A 132 6.79 -13.24 9.83
CA GLN A 132 7.51 -14.45 10.21
C GLN A 132 8.92 -14.47 9.56
N PRO A 133 9.98 -14.03 10.26
CA PRO A 133 11.35 -14.32 9.85
C PRO A 133 11.67 -15.81 10.03
N ARG A 134 12.73 -16.26 9.37
CA ARG A 134 13.20 -17.67 9.41
C ARG A 134 13.93 -18.08 10.70
N ILE A 135 14.48 -17.12 11.46
CA ILE A 135 15.45 -17.37 12.55
C ILE A 135 15.04 -16.67 13.85
N LEU A 136 13.99 -15.85 13.83
CA LEU A 136 13.55 -15.02 14.95
C LEU A 136 12.05 -15.26 15.27
N PRO A 137 11.54 -14.80 16.42
CA PRO A 137 10.13 -14.90 16.75
C PRO A 137 9.21 -14.18 15.74
N SER A 138 7.93 -14.55 15.74
CA SER A 138 6.89 -13.87 14.98
C SER A 138 6.66 -12.46 15.50
N ILE A 139 6.97 -11.46 14.67
CA ILE A 139 6.69 -10.06 14.99
C ILE A 139 5.23 -9.78 14.67
N HIS A 140 4.50 -9.25 15.65
CA HIS A 140 3.10 -8.84 15.51
C HIS A 140 2.98 -7.32 15.57
N GLY A 141 1.98 -6.78 14.87
CA GLY A 141 1.74 -5.34 14.87
C GLY A 141 0.42 -4.92 14.22
N GLN A 142 0.08 -3.66 14.48
CA GLN A 142 -1.07 -2.94 13.96
C GLN A 142 -0.57 -1.76 13.12
N ALA A 143 -1.24 -1.44 12.01
CA ALA A 143 -0.88 -0.29 11.20
C ALA A 143 -2.08 0.55 10.76
N VAL A 144 -1.83 1.84 10.56
CA VAL A 144 -2.73 2.77 9.86
C VAL A 144 -2.00 3.29 8.63
N VAL A 145 -2.66 3.26 7.48
CA VAL A 145 -2.16 3.80 6.22
C VAL A 145 -3.13 4.87 5.74
N VAL A 146 -2.62 6.04 5.40
CA VAL A 146 -3.36 7.08 4.69
C VAL A 146 -2.69 7.26 3.34
N LEU A 147 -3.46 7.02 2.28
CA LEU A 147 -3.13 7.42 0.92
C LEU A 147 -3.93 8.68 0.63
N GLU A 148 -3.25 9.74 0.20
CA GLU A 148 -3.87 11.00 -0.23
C GLU A 148 -3.55 11.20 -1.72
N TYR A 149 -4.47 11.75 -2.50
CA TYR A 149 -4.22 12.12 -3.89
C TYR A 149 -4.98 13.38 -4.29
N ALA A 150 -4.30 14.23 -5.04
CA ALA A 150 -4.86 15.44 -5.64
C ALA A 150 -4.87 15.30 -7.17
N THR A 151 -5.93 15.76 -7.82
CA THR A 151 -6.12 15.69 -9.27
C THR A 151 -6.32 17.09 -9.85
N THR A 152 -5.52 17.47 -10.85
CA THR A 152 -5.83 18.62 -11.73
C THR A 152 -6.14 18.12 -13.14
N PRO A 153 -6.99 18.82 -13.93
CA PRO A 153 -7.24 18.44 -15.33
C PRO A 153 -5.96 18.36 -16.16
N ALA A 154 -5.97 17.48 -17.16
CA ALA A 154 -4.97 17.31 -18.19
C ALA A 154 -5.67 17.06 -19.55
N PRO A 155 -4.94 17.06 -20.70
CA PRO A 155 -5.53 16.76 -22.01
C PRO A 155 -6.22 15.39 -22.08
N GLU A 156 -7.04 15.20 -23.13
CA GLU A 156 -7.66 13.89 -23.47
C GLU A 156 -8.50 13.27 -22.34
N GLY A 157 -9.14 14.11 -21.52
CA GLY A 157 -9.96 13.66 -20.38
C GLY A 157 -9.14 13.00 -19.26
N ARG A 158 -7.84 13.27 -19.19
CA ARG A 158 -6.96 12.75 -18.13
C ARG A 158 -6.89 13.69 -16.94
N ALA A 159 -6.40 13.17 -15.82
CA ALA A 159 -5.96 13.95 -14.69
C ALA A 159 -4.43 13.89 -14.56
N ARG A 160 -3.82 15.01 -14.16
CA ARG A 160 -2.50 15.00 -13.53
C ARG A 160 -2.71 14.73 -12.04
N ILE A 161 -2.20 13.60 -11.58
CA ILE A 161 -2.37 13.08 -10.22
C ILE A 161 -1.05 13.22 -9.45
N THR A 162 -1.12 13.76 -8.24
CA THR A 162 -0.05 13.70 -7.23
C THR A 162 -0.56 12.84 -6.08
N THR A 163 0.26 11.90 -5.60
CA THR A 163 -0.11 10.97 -4.50
C THR A 163 0.84 11.11 -3.31
N SER A 164 0.32 10.92 -2.11
CA SER A 164 1.07 10.68 -0.88
C SER A 164 0.70 9.31 -0.30
N VAL A 165 1.63 8.69 0.42
CA VAL A 165 1.34 7.59 1.35
C VAL A 165 2.03 7.90 2.67
N THR A 166 1.24 7.98 3.74
CA THR A 166 1.71 8.06 5.13
C THR A 166 1.31 6.79 5.87
N GLY A 167 2.27 6.16 6.56
CA GLY A 167 2.07 4.91 7.29
C GLY A 167 2.56 5.00 8.73
N PHE A 168 1.77 4.43 9.64
CA PHE A 168 2.05 4.34 11.07
C PHE A 168 1.98 2.87 11.49
N LEU A 169 3.04 2.35 12.10
CA LEU A 169 3.15 0.96 12.57
C LEU A 169 3.39 0.94 14.09
N LYS A 170 2.48 0.32 14.83
CA LYS A 170 2.63 -0.03 16.24
C LYS A 170 2.97 -1.52 16.36
N LEU A 171 4.13 -1.82 16.94
CA LEU A 171 4.60 -3.18 17.23
C LEU A 171 4.24 -3.58 18.66
N ASP A 172 4.05 -4.88 18.88
CA ASP A 172 3.75 -5.44 20.20
C ASP A 172 4.96 -5.33 21.16
N SER A 173 4.71 -5.11 22.46
CA SER A 173 5.76 -4.76 23.44
C SER A 173 6.90 -5.79 23.52
N ARG A 174 6.56 -7.08 23.49
CA ARG A 174 7.54 -8.20 23.50
C ARG A 174 8.55 -8.12 22.35
N VAL A 175 8.16 -7.55 21.22
CA VAL A 175 9.08 -7.32 20.09
C VAL A 175 10.00 -6.16 20.41
N LEU A 176 9.46 -5.03 20.89
CA LEU A 176 10.24 -3.84 21.28
C LEU A 176 11.24 -4.12 22.40
N GLU A 177 10.88 -4.97 23.37
CA GLU A 177 11.75 -5.46 24.45
C GLU A 177 12.92 -6.29 23.90
N LEU A 178 12.65 -7.24 22.99
CA LEU A 178 13.67 -8.10 22.36
C LEU A 178 14.58 -7.33 21.36
N VAL A 179 14.05 -6.26 20.77
CA VAL A 179 14.69 -5.46 19.71
C VAL A 179 15.50 -4.26 20.26
N GLY A 180 15.25 -3.80 21.48
CA GLY A 180 16.12 -2.87 22.20
C GLY A 180 16.03 -1.40 21.74
N LYS A 181 17.04 -0.58 22.12
CA LYS A 181 16.98 0.90 22.03
C LYS A 181 18.11 1.69 21.31
N LEU A 182 18.81 1.14 20.30
CA LEU A 182 19.79 1.90 19.47
C LEU A 182 19.23 2.91 18.42
N ALA A 183 19.01 2.76 17.09
CA ALA A 183 18.98 1.66 16.10
C ALA A 183 17.90 1.91 14.99
N GLY A 184 16.75 2.52 15.33
CA GLY A 184 15.56 2.60 14.46
C GLY A 184 15.45 3.73 13.42
N PRO A 185 16.42 4.66 13.25
CA PRO A 185 16.60 5.32 11.96
C PRO A 185 16.64 4.34 10.78
N LEU A 186 17.14 3.11 10.99
CA LEU A 186 17.11 2.06 9.96
C LEU A 186 15.70 1.49 9.71
N ALA A 187 14.89 1.30 10.76
CA ALA A 187 13.50 0.87 10.63
C ALA A 187 12.65 1.94 9.94
N ARG A 188 12.90 3.22 10.23
CA ARG A 188 12.34 4.38 9.53
C ARG A 188 12.76 4.41 8.06
N ALA A 189 14.06 4.38 7.76
CA ALA A 189 14.57 4.40 6.37
C ALA A 189 14.07 3.20 5.55
N LYS A 190 13.87 2.04 6.18
CA LYS A 190 13.16 0.89 5.60
C LYS A 190 11.70 1.26 5.28
N ALA A 191 10.91 1.73 6.25
CA ALA A 191 9.51 2.09 6.02
C ALA A 191 9.33 3.21 4.97
N GLU A 192 10.19 4.24 4.97
CA GLU A 192 10.21 5.32 3.96
C GLU A 192 10.53 4.77 2.55
N LYS A 193 11.51 3.87 2.44
CA LYS A 193 11.81 3.19 1.16
C LYS A 193 10.65 2.35 0.65
N GLU A 194 9.90 1.69 1.53
CA GLU A 194 8.75 0.87 1.14
C GLU A 194 7.55 1.74 0.75
N ALA A 195 7.27 2.82 1.48
CA ALA A 195 6.27 3.82 1.09
C ALA A 195 6.60 4.42 -0.28
N ALA A 196 7.87 4.81 -0.50
CA ALA A 196 8.34 5.30 -1.80
C ALA A 196 8.30 4.22 -2.91
N SER A 197 8.32 2.93 -2.55
CA SER A 197 8.16 1.82 -3.50
C SER A 197 6.70 1.64 -3.90
N LEU A 198 5.76 1.71 -2.95
CA LEU A 198 4.31 1.67 -3.20
C LEU A 198 3.86 2.86 -4.07
N VAL A 199 4.30 4.07 -3.73
CA VAL A 199 4.09 5.28 -4.52
C VAL A 199 4.62 5.11 -5.96
N LYS A 200 5.80 4.51 -6.13
CA LYS A 200 6.35 4.19 -7.47
C LYS A 200 5.55 3.12 -8.22
N VAL A 201 4.78 2.26 -7.54
CA VAL A 201 3.84 1.36 -8.20
C VAL A 201 2.62 2.10 -8.73
N PHE A 202 2.06 3.08 -8.01
CA PHE A 202 0.97 3.91 -8.52
C PHE A 202 1.36 4.62 -9.82
N VAL A 203 2.53 5.25 -9.85
CA VAL A 203 3.09 5.89 -11.05
C VAL A 203 3.26 4.88 -12.20
N ARG A 204 3.85 3.70 -11.93
CA ARG A 204 4.18 2.72 -12.99
C ARG A 204 3.00 1.89 -13.49
N VAL A 205 1.99 1.64 -12.66
CA VAL A 205 0.72 1.02 -13.09
C VAL A 205 -0.02 2.00 -13.99
N SER A 206 -0.15 3.25 -13.56
CA SER A 206 -0.86 4.28 -14.33
C SER A 206 -0.19 4.56 -15.68
N ARG A 207 1.15 4.75 -15.71
CA ARG A 207 1.89 4.91 -16.98
C ARG A 207 1.69 3.73 -17.93
N ALA A 208 1.79 2.48 -17.46
CA ALA A 208 1.56 1.31 -18.30
C ALA A 208 0.12 1.22 -18.87
N ILE A 209 -0.87 1.76 -18.15
CA ILE A 209 -2.29 1.84 -18.56
C ILE A 209 -2.54 2.97 -19.57
N GLU A 210 -1.79 4.07 -19.50
CA GLU A 210 -1.82 5.12 -20.53
C GLU A 210 -1.02 4.72 -21.78
N GLU A 211 0.08 3.97 -21.62
CA GLU A 211 0.93 3.47 -22.71
C GLU A 211 0.24 2.41 -23.59
N ASP A 212 -0.39 1.38 -23.01
CA ASP A 212 -1.08 0.32 -23.76
C ASP A 212 -2.21 -0.33 -22.91
N PRO A 213 -3.40 0.31 -22.81
CA PRO A 213 -4.50 -0.20 -22.00
C PRO A 213 -4.98 -1.59 -22.44
N ALA A 214 -4.95 -1.86 -23.75
CA ALA A 214 -5.39 -3.12 -24.33
C ALA A 214 -4.49 -4.29 -23.90
N ALA A 215 -3.17 -4.13 -23.95
CA ALA A 215 -2.24 -5.16 -23.50
C ALA A 215 -2.12 -5.23 -21.96
N VAL A 216 -2.42 -4.17 -21.20
CA VAL A 216 -2.62 -4.32 -19.74
C VAL A 216 -3.83 -5.21 -19.47
N HIS A 217 -5.00 -4.88 -20.04
CA HIS A 217 -6.22 -5.69 -19.87
C HIS A 217 -6.02 -7.15 -20.32
N ALA A 218 -5.39 -7.39 -21.48
CA ALA A 218 -5.10 -8.73 -21.96
C ALA A 218 -4.19 -9.54 -21.02
N ARG A 219 -3.13 -8.94 -20.46
CA ARG A 219 -2.24 -9.58 -19.47
C ARG A 219 -2.94 -9.84 -18.14
N VAL A 220 -3.92 -9.02 -17.76
CA VAL A 220 -4.75 -9.26 -16.56
C VAL A 220 -5.71 -10.42 -16.81
N ARG A 221 -6.44 -10.43 -17.94
CA ARG A 221 -7.37 -11.51 -18.33
C ARG A 221 -6.72 -12.89 -18.37
N GLN A 222 -5.42 -12.98 -18.69
CA GLN A 222 -4.66 -14.23 -18.70
C GLN A 222 -4.36 -14.82 -17.31
N ARG A 223 -4.73 -14.15 -16.22
CA ARG A 223 -4.43 -14.61 -14.87
C ARG A 223 -5.55 -15.41 -14.23
N GLU A 224 -5.17 -16.50 -13.58
CA GLU A 224 -6.01 -17.26 -12.67
C GLU A 224 -6.57 -16.38 -11.54
N GLY A 225 -7.81 -16.67 -11.11
CA GLY A 225 -8.46 -16.05 -9.95
C GLY A 225 -8.90 -14.60 -10.12
N VAL A 226 -8.80 -14.00 -11.31
CA VAL A 226 -9.27 -12.62 -11.56
C VAL A 226 -10.80 -12.54 -11.37
N PRO A 227 -11.33 -11.61 -10.55
CA PRO A 227 -12.78 -11.39 -10.45
C PRO A 227 -13.36 -10.95 -11.81
N PRO A 228 -14.32 -11.69 -12.41
CA PRO A 228 -14.83 -11.35 -13.75
C PRO A 228 -15.59 -10.02 -13.81
N ARG A 229 -16.24 -9.62 -12.72
CA ARG A 229 -16.94 -8.34 -12.60
C ARG A 229 -15.96 -7.16 -12.66
N ASP A 230 -14.88 -7.25 -11.87
CA ASP A 230 -13.87 -6.20 -11.79
C ASP A 230 -13.07 -6.10 -13.10
N LEU A 231 -12.82 -7.23 -13.77
CA LEU A 231 -12.19 -7.25 -15.10
C LEU A 231 -13.05 -6.54 -16.16
N GLU A 232 -14.36 -6.79 -16.16
CA GLU A 232 -15.31 -6.15 -17.07
C GLU A 232 -15.50 -4.65 -16.74
N ALA A 233 -15.52 -4.28 -15.45
CA ALA A 233 -15.54 -2.88 -15.03
C ALA A 233 -14.27 -2.15 -15.48
N PHE A 234 -13.10 -2.75 -15.25
CA PHE A 234 -11.80 -2.24 -15.71
C PHE A 234 -11.76 -2.09 -17.24
N ARG A 235 -12.26 -3.08 -18.00
CA ARG A 235 -12.35 -3.00 -19.47
C ARG A 235 -13.11 -1.76 -19.94
N ARG A 236 -14.26 -1.46 -19.31
CA ARG A 236 -15.08 -0.27 -19.62
C ARG A 236 -14.37 1.03 -19.28
N LEU A 237 -13.72 1.11 -18.12
CA LEU A 237 -12.94 2.28 -17.69
C LEU A 237 -11.67 2.52 -18.54
N LEU A 238 -11.31 1.57 -19.41
CA LEU A 238 -10.22 1.69 -20.38
C LEU A 238 -10.71 1.99 -21.82
N ASP A 239 -12.01 2.19 -22.01
CA ASP A 239 -12.68 2.41 -23.31
C ASP A 239 -12.49 1.27 -24.33
N LEU A 240 -12.17 0.05 -23.84
CA LEU A 240 -11.91 -1.12 -24.69
C LEU A 240 -13.22 -1.78 -25.13
N ARG A 241 -13.45 -1.83 -26.44
CA ARG A 241 -14.64 -2.45 -27.07
C ARG A 241 -14.73 -3.95 -26.83
#